data_AF-A0A975YMA5-F1
#
_entry.id   AF-A0A975YMA5-F1
#
_cell.length_a   1.000
_cell.length_b   1.000
_cell.length_c   1.000
_cell.angle_alpha   90.00
_cell.angle_beta   90.00
_cell.angle_gamma   90.00
#
_symmetry.space_group_name_H-M   'P 1'
#
loop_
_entity.id
_entity.type
_entity.pdbx_description
1 polymer ?
#
loop_
_entity_poly.entity_id
_entity_poly.type
_entity_poly.pdbx_seq_one_letter_code
_entity_poly.pdbx_strand_id
1 'polypeptide(L)'
;MRLKLVTSRLLALILLGSSVTAQAENTVISSWNLEWLTLNPAVSANRGKRTAQDLDALAGHFSRLNSDVVAFQEVDSAQAMQRIAGNHYQIVMSDRSLARNQKRQFSDSNQYTGFAIRRGVPFADPADIDLTPQQHNKLRFATYIVLYPDSKQPLHVLNVHLKAGCSGKFSASNRSCRTVRQQGEALNQWLSARAGLQQSYLIVGDFNHNLAYQGDWLWQEIGAGLPQAPQLTTRQTRAECKVRSRNQTNKLHQFRSLIDHVIASPDLALPQPQQITFDPPLVLTYKLSDHCPVRAVLTR
;
A
#
# COMPACT_ATOMS: atom_id res chain seq x y z
N MET A 1 -85.23 15.23 21.27
CA MET A 1 -84.29 16.02 22.09
C MET A 1 -82.86 15.61 21.70
N ARG A 2 -82.15 16.53 21.02
CA ARG A 2 -80.71 16.60 20.63
C ARG A 2 -79.88 15.30 20.47
N LEU A 3 -79.56 15.00 19.20
CA LEU A 3 -78.42 14.21 18.71
C LEU A 3 -77.09 14.81 19.20
N LYS A 4 -76.18 13.98 19.74
CA LYS A 4 -74.76 14.37 19.95
C LYS A 4 -73.90 13.68 18.90
N LEU A 5 -73.43 14.46 17.93
CA LEU A 5 -72.44 14.10 16.94
C LEU A 5 -71.06 14.16 17.60
N VAL A 6 -70.38 13.02 17.78
CA VAL A 6 -68.99 12.97 18.22
C VAL A 6 -68.11 13.03 16.97
N THR A 7 -67.54 14.19 16.70
CA THR A 7 -66.56 14.40 15.63
C THR A 7 -65.20 13.85 16.07
N SER A 8 -64.85 12.66 15.59
CA SER A 8 -63.50 12.11 15.73
C SER A 8 -62.56 12.86 14.78
N ARG A 9 -61.62 13.64 15.32
CA ARG A 9 -60.53 14.26 14.55
C ARG A 9 -59.44 13.23 14.35
N LEU A 10 -59.31 12.68 13.13
CA LEU A 10 -58.13 11.92 12.72
C LEU A 10 -56.94 12.88 12.62
N LEU A 11 -55.96 12.75 13.53
CA LEU A 11 -54.66 13.39 13.38
C LEU A 11 -53.81 12.52 12.45
N ALA A 12 -53.64 12.93 11.20
CA ALA A 12 -52.67 12.31 10.29
C ALA A 12 -51.27 12.78 10.70
N LEU A 13 -50.53 11.93 11.40
CA LEU A 13 -49.14 12.16 11.77
C LEU A 13 -48.25 11.90 10.54
N ILE A 14 -47.91 12.95 9.80
CA ILE A 14 -46.95 12.89 8.70
C ILE A 14 -45.55 12.71 9.31
N LEU A 15 -45.09 11.47 9.39
CA LEU A 15 -43.70 11.13 9.66
C LEU A 15 -42.86 11.57 8.45
N LEU A 16 -42.37 12.81 8.50
CA LEU A 16 -41.25 13.27 7.66
C LEU A 16 -40.01 12.49 8.09
N GLY A 17 -39.85 11.27 7.57
CA GLY A 17 -38.64 10.50 7.70
C GLY A 17 -37.50 11.27 7.04
N SER A 18 -36.62 11.84 7.84
CA SER A 18 -35.35 12.38 7.37
C SER A 18 -34.51 11.19 6.89
N SER A 19 -34.58 10.90 5.60
CA SER A 19 -33.68 9.97 4.95
C SER A 19 -32.28 10.55 5.06
N VAL A 20 -31.51 10.14 6.07
CA VAL A 20 -30.07 10.38 6.12
C VAL A 20 -29.49 9.56 4.97
N THR A 21 -29.24 10.21 3.83
CA THR A 21 -28.45 9.62 2.77
C THR A 21 -27.03 9.49 3.32
N ALA A 22 -26.68 8.30 3.80
CA ALA A 22 -25.29 7.97 4.12
C ALA A 22 -24.50 8.07 2.82
N GLN A 23 -23.73 9.15 2.67
CA GLN A 23 -22.79 9.27 1.57
C GLN A 23 -21.65 8.29 1.85
N ALA A 24 -21.47 7.34 0.93
CA ALA A 24 -20.44 6.33 1.04
C ALA A 24 -19.06 7.02 1.07
N GLU A 25 -18.36 6.96 2.20
CA GLU A 25 -17.07 7.65 2.37
C GLU A 25 -16.01 7.06 1.43
N ASN A 26 -15.19 7.94 0.82
CA ASN A 26 -14.05 7.52 0.02
C ASN A 26 -13.08 6.70 0.86
N THR A 27 -12.49 5.66 0.28
CA THR A 27 -11.46 4.85 0.96
C THR A 27 -10.08 5.30 0.51
N VAL A 28 -9.25 5.72 1.46
CA VAL A 28 -7.90 6.25 1.19
C VAL A 28 -6.85 5.19 1.47
N ILE A 29 -6.06 4.84 0.46
CA ILE A 29 -5.01 3.83 0.54
C ILE A 29 -3.68 4.46 0.17
N SER A 30 -2.67 4.34 1.04
CA SER A 30 -1.30 4.78 0.74
C SER A 30 -0.33 3.61 0.69
N SER A 31 0.71 3.72 -0.12
CA SER A 31 1.88 2.82 -0.08
C SER A 31 3.11 3.58 0.40
N TRP A 32 3.92 2.98 1.27
CA TRP A 32 5.15 3.60 1.76
C TRP A 32 6.26 2.60 2.10
N ASN A 33 7.37 2.66 1.35
CA ASN A 33 8.62 2.03 1.78
C ASN A 33 9.24 2.88 2.89
N LEU A 34 9.47 2.29 4.06
CA LEU A 34 9.93 3.01 5.26
C LEU A 34 11.45 2.89 5.49
N GLU A 35 12.19 2.35 4.52
CA GLU A 35 13.65 2.24 4.50
C GLU A 35 14.18 1.66 5.82
N TRP A 36 14.08 0.34 5.95
CA TRP A 36 14.54 -0.41 7.13
C TRP A 36 14.00 0.13 8.47
N LEU A 37 12.70 0.37 8.58
CA LEU A 37 12.12 0.82 9.84
C LEU A 37 12.24 -0.28 10.90
N THR A 38 13.03 0.00 11.93
CA THR A 38 13.30 -0.93 13.02
C THR A 38 13.41 -0.19 14.36
N LEU A 39 13.06 -0.90 15.43
CA LEU A 39 13.35 -0.51 16.82
C LEU A 39 14.44 -1.40 17.44
N ASN A 40 14.99 -2.35 16.67
CA ASN A 40 15.97 -3.29 17.17
C ASN A 40 17.34 -2.57 17.33
N PRO A 41 17.84 -2.41 18.56
CA PRO A 41 19.09 -1.69 18.81
C PRO A 41 20.33 -2.43 18.26
N ALA A 42 20.21 -3.72 17.93
CA ALA A 42 21.31 -4.52 17.37
C ALA A 42 21.54 -4.27 15.88
N VAL A 43 20.57 -3.67 15.16
CA VAL A 43 20.71 -3.38 13.72
C VAL A 43 21.83 -2.36 13.49
N SER A 44 22.59 -2.51 12.41
CA SER A 44 23.69 -1.60 12.09
C SER A 44 23.20 -0.18 11.77
N ALA A 45 24.01 0.84 12.06
CA ALA A 45 23.60 2.24 11.88
C ALA A 45 23.22 2.61 10.42
N ASN A 46 23.84 1.91 9.46
CA ASN A 46 23.58 2.04 8.02
C ASN A 46 22.29 1.32 7.54
N ARG A 47 21.56 0.60 8.41
CA ARG A 47 20.31 -0.09 8.08
C ARG A 47 19.13 0.50 8.88
N GLY A 48 18.89 1.79 8.71
CA GLY A 48 17.65 2.41 9.21
C GLY A 48 17.58 2.70 10.72
N LYS A 49 18.69 2.60 11.49
CA LYS A 49 18.73 3.13 12.87
C LYS A 49 18.31 4.59 12.87
N ARG A 50 17.31 4.92 13.68
CA ARG A 50 16.67 6.22 13.82
C ARG A 50 16.62 6.62 15.30
N THR A 51 16.79 7.90 15.57
CA THR A 51 16.58 8.48 16.89
C THR A 51 15.08 8.57 17.20
N ALA A 52 14.72 8.88 18.45
CA ALA A 52 13.32 9.15 18.80
C ALA A 52 12.74 10.32 17.98
N GLN A 53 13.52 11.37 17.74
CA GLN A 53 13.10 12.53 16.96
C GLN A 53 12.86 12.18 15.48
N ASP A 54 13.69 11.30 14.91
CA ASP A 54 13.47 10.78 13.54
C ASP A 54 12.16 9.99 13.45
N LEU A 55 11.87 9.17 14.46
CA LEU A 55 10.62 8.39 14.54
C LEU A 55 9.40 9.30 14.73
N ASP A 56 9.53 10.38 15.50
CA ASP A 56 8.47 11.39 15.66
C ASP A 56 8.21 12.17 14.37
N ALA A 57 9.27 12.50 13.62
CA ALA A 57 9.14 13.13 12.31
C ALA A 57 8.45 12.20 11.29
N LEU A 58 8.78 10.90 11.30
CA LEU A 58 8.07 9.89 10.51
C LEU A 58 6.60 9.75 10.93
N ALA A 59 6.30 9.70 12.23
CA ALA A 59 4.94 9.62 12.74
C ALA A 59 4.11 10.86 12.35
N GLY A 60 4.72 12.05 12.43
CA GLY A 60 4.12 13.30 11.98
C GLY A 60 3.89 13.33 10.46
N HIS A 61 4.70 12.65 9.66
CA HIS A 61 4.43 12.48 8.22
C HIS A 61 3.33 11.44 7.96
N PHE A 62 3.35 10.33 8.69
CA PHE A 62 2.33 9.28 8.62
C PHE A 62 0.92 9.83 8.88
N SER A 63 0.76 10.68 9.90
CA SER A 63 -0.55 11.27 10.23
C SER A 63 -1.12 12.15 9.10
N ARG A 64 -0.26 12.83 8.32
CA ARG A 64 -0.68 13.66 7.18
C ARG A 64 -1.21 12.86 6.00
N LEU A 65 -0.90 11.56 5.92
CA LEU A 65 -1.46 10.69 4.87
C LEU A 65 -2.98 10.62 4.99
N ASN A 66 -3.48 10.67 6.24
CA ASN A 66 -4.89 10.51 6.58
C ASN A 66 -5.52 9.33 5.81
N SER A 67 -4.83 8.20 5.80
CA SER A 67 -5.24 7.02 5.04
C SER A 67 -6.01 6.04 5.89
N ASP A 68 -6.98 5.35 5.33
CA ASP A 68 -7.65 4.24 6.00
C ASP A 68 -6.75 3.02 6.05
N VAL A 69 -5.91 2.85 5.03
CA VAL A 69 -4.94 1.78 4.93
C VAL A 69 -3.60 2.33 4.45
N VAL A 70 -2.52 1.93 5.10
CA VAL A 70 -1.15 2.18 4.64
C VAL A 70 -0.46 0.84 4.41
N ALA A 71 -0.22 0.51 3.15
CA ALA A 71 0.62 -0.60 2.72
C ALA A 71 2.09 -0.22 2.94
N PHE A 72 2.75 -0.83 3.92
CA PHE A 72 4.14 -0.52 4.25
C PHE A 72 5.11 -1.55 3.69
N GLN A 73 6.32 -1.10 3.38
CA GLN A 73 7.45 -1.97 3.00
C GLN A 73 8.67 -1.67 3.88
N GLU A 74 9.57 -2.65 3.97
CA GLU A 74 10.82 -2.57 4.74
C GLU A 74 10.65 -2.28 6.24
N VAL A 75 9.66 -2.91 6.86
CA VAL A 75 9.46 -2.81 8.32
C VAL A 75 9.92 -4.10 9.00
N ASP A 76 10.68 -3.96 10.07
CA ASP A 76 11.29 -5.08 10.78
C ASP A 76 10.31 -5.78 11.74
N SER A 77 9.36 -5.05 12.32
CA SER A 77 8.40 -5.60 13.28
C SER A 77 7.10 -4.80 13.36
N ALA A 78 6.05 -5.46 13.87
CA ALA A 78 4.76 -4.80 14.12
C ALA A 78 4.90 -3.62 15.10
N GLN A 79 5.77 -3.75 16.11
CA GLN A 79 6.05 -2.69 17.08
C GLN A 79 6.70 -1.47 16.41
N ALA A 80 7.61 -1.69 15.46
CA ALA A 80 8.24 -0.61 14.71
C ALA A 80 7.22 0.14 13.86
N MET A 81 6.31 -0.57 13.18
CA MET A 81 5.21 0.07 12.46
C MET A 81 4.26 0.83 13.40
N GLN A 82 3.88 0.20 14.52
CA GLN A 82 2.96 0.79 15.50
C GLN A 82 3.54 2.09 16.10
N ARG A 83 4.86 2.19 16.25
CA ARG A 83 5.54 3.40 16.76
C ARG A 83 5.29 4.65 15.90
N ILE A 84 5.09 4.48 14.59
CA ILE A 84 4.79 5.60 13.68
C ILE A 84 3.30 5.71 13.37
N ALA A 85 2.58 4.58 13.28
CA ALA A 85 1.15 4.60 12.96
C ALA A 85 0.28 5.00 14.16
N GLY A 86 0.73 4.72 15.38
CA GLY A 86 -0.05 4.94 16.61
C GLY A 86 -1.19 3.93 16.78
N ASN A 87 -1.77 3.86 17.99
CA ASN A 87 -2.69 2.79 18.39
C ASN A 87 -4.06 2.78 17.68
N HIS A 88 -4.35 3.79 16.88
CA HIS A 88 -5.56 3.90 16.07
C HIS A 88 -5.46 3.09 14.76
N TYR A 89 -4.31 2.48 14.48
CA TYR A 89 -4.15 1.48 13.43
C TYR A 89 -3.89 0.10 14.01
N GLN A 90 -4.49 -0.91 13.38
CA GLN A 90 -4.14 -2.32 13.53
C GLN A 90 -3.04 -2.66 12.52
N ILE A 91 -2.01 -3.38 12.96
CA ILE A 91 -0.88 -3.78 12.10
C ILE A 91 -1.06 -5.24 11.65
N VAL A 92 -1.12 -5.44 10.34
CA VAL A 92 -1.05 -6.74 9.68
C VAL A 92 0.36 -6.87 9.10
N MET A 93 1.12 -7.84 9.60
CA MET A 93 2.45 -8.14 9.07
C MET A 93 2.34 -9.26 8.05
N SER A 94 3.23 -9.28 7.05
CA SER A 94 3.33 -10.43 6.16
C SER A 94 3.42 -11.76 6.91
N ASP A 95 2.78 -12.80 6.38
CA ASP A 95 2.87 -14.19 6.82
C ASP A 95 4.32 -14.68 6.94
N ARG A 96 5.27 -14.06 6.21
CA ARG A 96 6.71 -14.34 6.37
C ARG A 96 7.19 -14.17 7.81
N SER A 97 6.55 -13.27 8.57
CA SER A 97 6.86 -13.00 9.98
C SER A 97 6.38 -14.09 10.95
N LEU A 98 5.49 -14.98 10.52
CA LEU A 98 4.96 -16.04 11.37
C LEU A 98 6.01 -17.08 11.72
N ALA A 99 5.87 -17.70 12.90
CA ALA A 99 6.79 -18.73 13.39
C ALA A 99 6.95 -19.91 12.41
N ARG A 100 5.87 -20.31 11.72
CA ARG A 100 5.92 -21.37 10.68
C ARG A 100 6.90 -21.04 9.53
N ASN A 101 7.16 -19.75 9.32
CA ASN A 101 8.05 -19.23 8.28
C ASN A 101 9.42 -18.80 8.84
N GLN A 102 9.83 -19.22 10.04
CA GLN A 102 11.11 -18.83 10.67
C GLN A 102 12.34 -19.05 9.77
N LYS A 103 12.35 -20.12 8.97
CA LYS A 103 13.44 -20.41 7.99
C LYS A 103 13.55 -19.35 6.88
N ARG A 104 12.47 -18.60 6.63
CA ARG A 104 12.36 -17.49 5.67
C ARG A 104 12.68 -16.13 6.32
N GLN A 105 13.19 -16.12 7.56
CA GLN A 105 13.52 -14.91 8.30
C GLN A 105 15.04 -14.76 8.47
N PHE A 106 15.47 -13.51 8.59
CA PHE A 106 16.82 -13.17 9.01
C PHE A 106 16.90 -13.16 10.54
N SER A 107 18.06 -13.51 11.07
CA SER A 107 18.32 -13.52 12.51
C SER A 107 18.58 -12.11 13.08
N ASP A 108 18.96 -11.16 12.23
CA ASP A 108 19.29 -9.79 12.61
C ASP A 108 18.13 -8.82 12.32
N SER A 109 17.91 -8.48 11.05
CA SER A 109 16.96 -7.46 10.62
C SER A 109 16.18 -7.96 9.43
N ASN A 110 14.86 -7.90 9.54
CA ASN A 110 13.93 -8.28 8.52
C ASN A 110 13.35 -7.05 7.82
N GLN A 111 12.92 -7.26 6.59
CA GLN A 111 12.19 -6.28 5.80
C GLN A 111 10.86 -6.93 5.42
N TYR A 112 9.82 -6.71 6.21
CA TYR A 112 8.48 -7.20 5.91
C TYR A 112 7.69 -6.15 5.14
N THR A 113 6.80 -6.67 4.30
CA THR A 113 5.60 -5.97 3.82
C THR A 113 4.49 -6.14 4.86
N GLY A 114 3.48 -5.26 4.79
CA GLY A 114 2.29 -5.37 5.63
C GLY A 114 1.34 -4.19 5.46
N PHE A 115 0.33 -4.12 6.32
CA PHE A 115 -0.65 -3.04 6.30
C PHE A 115 -0.85 -2.45 7.71
N ALA A 116 -0.84 -1.12 7.81
CA ALA A 116 -1.43 -0.42 8.94
C ALA A 116 -2.86 -0.05 8.53
N ILE A 117 -3.86 -0.65 9.16
CA ILE A 117 -5.28 -0.49 8.85
C ILE A 117 -5.97 0.26 9.98
N ARG A 118 -6.62 1.39 9.67
CA ARG A 118 -7.30 2.22 10.67
C ARG A 118 -8.35 1.37 11.38
N ARG A 119 -8.38 1.43 12.72
CA ARG A 119 -9.38 0.71 13.51
C ARG A 119 -10.79 1.11 13.08
N GLY A 120 -11.65 0.12 12.89
CA GLY A 120 -13.01 0.29 12.37
C GLY A 120 -13.14 0.02 10.87
N VAL A 121 -12.04 -0.01 10.10
CA VAL A 121 -12.06 -0.45 8.71
C VAL A 121 -12.22 -1.98 8.67
N PRO A 122 -13.31 -2.52 8.11
CA PRO A 122 -13.53 -3.96 8.03
C PRO A 122 -12.60 -4.59 6.97
N PHE A 123 -11.94 -5.68 7.33
CA PHE A 123 -11.07 -6.42 6.43
C PHE A 123 -10.96 -7.90 6.80
N ALA A 124 -10.46 -8.71 5.86
CA ALA A 124 -9.98 -10.06 6.08
C ALA A 124 -8.50 -10.16 5.71
N ASP A 125 -7.80 -11.13 6.30
CA ASP A 125 -6.36 -11.38 6.16
C ASP A 125 -6.14 -12.80 5.59
N PRO A 126 -6.30 -13.01 4.27
CA PRO A 126 -6.01 -14.30 3.64
C PRO A 126 -4.50 -14.58 3.61
N ALA A 127 -4.13 -15.80 3.18
CA ALA A 127 -2.72 -16.16 3.04
C ALA A 127 -1.98 -15.27 2.03
N ASP A 128 -0.77 -14.84 2.41
CA ASP A 128 0.13 -14.07 1.54
C ASP A 128 0.67 -14.91 0.37
N ILE A 129 1.26 -14.20 -0.58
CA ILE A 129 1.85 -14.78 -1.79
C ILE A 129 3.38 -14.70 -1.68
N ASP A 130 4.05 -15.85 -1.73
CA ASP A 130 5.49 -15.89 -1.98
C ASP A 130 5.74 -15.57 -3.46
N LEU A 131 6.38 -14.44 -3.76
CA LEU A 131 6.66 -14.04 -5.15
C LEU A 131 7.88 -14.78 -5.74
N THR A 132 8.57 -15.61 -4.96
CA THR A 132 9.74 -16.39 -5.40
C THR A 132 9.74 -17.81 -4.81
N PRO A 133 8.66 -18.59 -4.95
CA PRO A 133 8.48 -19.84 -4.20
C PRO A 133 9.56 -20.89 -4.54
N GLN A 134 10.04 -20.89 -5.78
CA GLN A 134 11.07 -21.80 -6.28
C GLN A 134 12.47 -21.52 -5.72
N GLN A 135 12.70 -20.35 -5.11
CA GLN A 135 14.04 -19.94 -4.64
C GLN A 135 14.23 -20.07 -3.13
N HIS A 136 13.21 -20.48 -2.37
CA HIS A 136 13.21 -20.52 -0.90
C HIS A 136 13.78 -19.24 -0.25
N ASN A 137 13.57 -18.08 -0.89
CA ASN A 137 14.25 -16.84 -0.55
C ASN A 137 13.73 -16.26 0.77
N LYS A 138 14.59 -15.59 1.56
CA LYS A 138 14.18 -14.96 2.83
C LYS A 138 13.43 -13.63 2.65
N LEU A 139 13.13 -13.23 1.42
CA LEU A 139 12.48 -11.97 1.08
C LEU A 139 11.35 -12.19 0.08
N ARG A 140 10.55 -11.12 -0.08
CA ARG A 140 9.60 -10.86 -1.17
C ARG A 140 8.30 -11.67 -1.11
N PHE A 141 7.63 -11.56 0.03
CA PHE A 141 6.22 -11.95 0.17
C PHE A 141 5.36 -10.73 -0.13
N ALA A 142 4.30 -10.93 -0.91
CA ALA A 142 3.28 -9.92 -1.11
C ALA A 142 2.20 -10.10 -0.05
N THR A 143 2.00 -9.08 0.79
CA THR A 143 0.97 -9.13 1.84
C THR A 143 -0.39 -8.89 1.23
N TYR A 144 -1.37 -9.70 1.62
CA TYR A 144 -2.68 -9.68 0.99
C TYR A 144 -3.78 -9.46 2.02
N ILE A 145 -4.64 -8.46 1.77
CA ILE A 145 -5.86 -8.25 2.55
C ILE A 145 -7.06 -8.13 1.61
N VAL A 146 -8.26 -8.35 2.16
CA VAL A 146 -9.52 -8.04 1.50
C VAL A 146 -10.20 -6.96 2.32
N LEU A 147 -10.39 -5.79 1.72
CA LEU A 147 -11.15 -4.70 2.32
C LEU A 147 -12.63 -4.85 1.97
N TYR A 148 -13.49 -4.46 2.90
CA TYR A 148 -14.93 -4.36 2.67
C TYR A 148 -15.35 -2.89 2.71
N PRO A 149 -14.95 -2.08 1.71
CA PRO A 149 -15.56 -0.75 1.59
C PRO A 149 -17.07 -0.93 1.49
N ASP A 150 -17.85 0.02 1.99
CA ASP A 150 -19.31 0.00 1.87
C ASP A 150 -19.69 0.17 0.38
N SER A 151 -19.62 -0.96 -0.32
CA SER A 151 -19.73 -1.20 -1.75
C SER A 151 -20.21 -2.65 -1.95
N LYS A 152 -20.71 -2.96 -3.14
CA LYS A 152 -21.24 -4.30 -3.45
C LYS A 152 -20.16 -5.38 -3.60
N GLN A 153 -18.88 -5.00 -3.77
CA GLN A 153 -17.80 -5.94 -4.04
C GLN A 153 -16.61 -5.70 -3.08
N PRO A 154 -16.09 -6.76 -2.43
CA PRO A 154 -14.86 -6.65 -1.67
C PRO A 154 -13.69 -6.21 -2.56
N LEU A 155 -12.78 -5.41 -1.99
CA LEU A 155 -11.57 -4.98 -2.67
C LEU A 155 -10.39 -5.85 -2.23
N HIS A 156 -9.81 -6.58 -3.18
CA HIS A 156 -8.63 -7.40 -2.96
C HIS A 156 -7.35 -6.54 -3.08
N VAL A 157 -6.63 -6.32 -1.99
CA VAL A 157 -5.45 -5.43 -1.97
C VAL A 157 -4.17 -6.22 -1.72
N LEU A 158 -3.24 -6.14 -2.67
CA LEU A 158 -1.94 -6.78 -2.58
C LEU A 158 -0.84 -5.72 -2.39
N ASN A 159 -0.01 -5.89 -1.36
CA ASN A 159 1.15 -5.06 -1.08
C ASN A 159 2.44 -5.76 -1.50
N VAL A 160 3.21 -5.13 -2.39
CA VAL A 160 4.46 -5.70 -2.92
C VAL A 160 5.69 -4.89 -2.54
N HIS A 161 6.82 -5.59 -2.44
CA HIS A 161 8.14 -4.97 -2.50
C HIS A 161 9.01 -5.85 -3.38
N LEU A 162 9.19 -5.49 -4.65
CA LEU A 162 9.88 -6.32 -5.63
C LEU A 162 11.41 -6.24 -5.51
N LYS A 163 12.11 -7.16 -6.19
CA LYS A 163 13.57 -7.24 -6.16
C LYS A 163 14.20 -6.02 -6.85
N ALA A 164 15.02 -5.27 -6.11
CA ALA A 164 15.87 -4.22 -6.67
C ALA A 164 16.95 -4.76 -7.64
N GLY A 165 17.51 -3.87 -8.49
CA GLY A 165 18.67 -4.17 -9.33
C GLY A 165 18.37 -4.59 -10.78
N CYS A 166 17.12 -4.40 -11.22
CA CYS A 166 16.74 -4.44 -12.62
C CYS A 166 15.73 -3.33 -12.89
N SER A 167 16.19 -2.07 -12.98
CA SER A 167 15.34 -0.88 -13.10
C SER A 167 15.15 -0.38 -14.55
N GLY A 168 15.84 -0.99 -15.51
CA GLY A 168 15.79 -0.63 -16.93
C GLY A 168 15.49 -1.83 -17.81
N LYS A 169 16.06 -1.85 -19.01
CA LYS A 169 15.88 -2.94 -19.98
C LYS A 169 16.16 -4.31 -19.36
N PHE A 170 15.27 -5.26 -19.63
CA PHE A 170 15.49 -6.65 -19.24
C PHE A 170 16.81 -7.21 -19.78
N SER A 171 17.52 -7.94 -18.93
CA SER A 171 18.71 -8.69 -19.31
C SER A 171 18.67 -10.09 -18.72
N ALA A 172 18.67 -11.11 -19.58
CA ALA A 172 18.66 -12.51 -19.17
C ALA A 172 19.93 -12.91 -18.40
N SER A 173 21.06 -12.22 -18.60
CA SER A 173 22.30 -12.48 -17.85
C SER A 173 22.24 -11.91 -16.43
N ASN A 174 21.44 -10.87 -16.19
CA ASN A 174 21.27 -10.27 -14.87
C ASN A 174 20.32 -11.12 -13.99
N ARG A 175 20.85 -11.68 -12.90
CA ARG A 175 20.07 -12.47 -11.92
C ARG A 175 18.90 -11.71 -11.31
N SER A 176 19.06 -10.41 -11.05
CA SER A 176 17.98 -9.57 -10.53
C SER A 176 16.85 -9.47 -11.56
N CYS A 177 17.15 -9.28 -12.84
CA CYS A 177 16.12 -9.23 -13.89
C CYS A 177 15.35 -10.55 -14.01
N ARG A 178 16.04 -11.69 -13.95
CA ARG A 178 15.37 -13.00 -13.93
C ARG A 178 14.43 -13.16 -12.72
N THR A 179 14.87 -12.69 -11.56
CA THR A 179 14.04 -12.71 -10.34
C THR A 179 12.83 -11.78 -10.48
N VAL A 180 13.01 -10.56 -10.94
CA VAL A 180 11.92 -9.59 -11.14
C VAL A 180 10.90 -10.11 -12.15
N ARG A 181 11.34 -10.77 -13.22
CA ARG A 181 10.44 -11.43 -14.17
C ARG A 181 9.58 -12.51 -13.50
N GLN A 182 10.20 -13.41 -12.71
CA GLN A 182 9.44 -14.43 -11.96
C GLN A 182 8.42 -13.81 -10.99
N GLN A 183 8.76 -12.67 -10.38
CA GLN A 183 7.81 -11.93 -9.54
C GLN A 183 6.68 -11.32 -10.38
N GLY A 184 6.97 -10.78 -11.56
CA GLY A 184 5.97 -10.31 -12.52
C GLY A 184 4.99 -11.42 -12.94
N GLU A 185 5.51 -12.62 -13.24
CA GLU A 185 4.72 -13.81 -13.55
C GLU A 185 3.80 -14.21 -12.38
N ALA A 186 4.30 -14.16 -11.13
CA ALA A 186 3.49 -14.43 -9.95
C ALA A 186 2.37 -13.38 -9.74
N LEU A 187 2.66 -12.09 -9.97
CA LEU A 187 1.64 -11.04 -9.93
C LEU A 187 0.60 -11.21 -11.02
N ASN A 188 1.01 -11.57 -12.24
CA ASN A 188 0.12 -11.85 -13.35
C ASN A 188 -0.83 -13.02 -13.04
N GLN A 189 -0.33 -14.11 -12.43
CA GLN A 189 -1.15 -15.24 -12.01
C GLN A 189 -2.21 -14.82 -10.97
N TRP A 190 -1.82 -14.00 -9.99
CA TRP A 190 -2.76 -13.47 -9.00
C TRP A 190 -3.83 -12.58 -9.65
N LEU A 191 -3.42 -11.66 -10.54
CA LEU A 191 -4.33 -10.80 -11.31
C LEU A 191 -5.28 -11.63 -12.17
N SER A 192 -4.78 -12.65 -12.86
CA SER A 192 -5.59 -13.53 -13.72
C SER A 192 -6.67 -14.24 -12.91
N ALA A 193 -6.35 -14.71 -11.70
CA ALA A 193 -7.31 -15.34 -10.81
C ALA A 193 -8.39 -14.36 -10.34
N ARG A 194 -8.04 -13.10 -10.02
CA ARG A 194 -9.04 -12.08 -9.63
C ARG A 194 -9.91 -11.65 -10.81
N ALA A 195 -9.28 -11.40 -11.97
CA ALA A 195 -9.96 -10.99 -13.20
C ALA A 195 -10.93 -12.06 -13.70
N GLY A 196 -10.54 -13.34 -13.67
CA GLY A 196 -11.41 -14.46 -14.06
C GLY A 196 -12.64 -14.63 -13.15
N LEU A 197 -12.55 -14.19 -11.90
CA LEU A 197 -13.66 -14.16 -10.93
C LEU A 197 -14.40 -12.82 -10.92
N GLN A 198 -14.06 -11.88 -11.81
CA GLN A 198 -14.62 -10.52 -11.86
C GLN A 198 -14.51 -9.77 -10.52
N GLN A 199 -13.42 -10.01 -9.78
CA GLN A 199 -13.18 -9.38 -8.48
C GLN A 199 -12.38 -8.09 -8.63
N SER A 200 -12.81 -7.06 -7.91
CA SER A 200 -12.10 -5.78 -7.84
C SER A 200 -10.76 -5.96 -7.11
N TYR A 201 -9.69 -5.41 -7.66
CA TYR A 201 -8.35 -5.57 -7.11
C TYR A 201 -7.51 -4.29 -7.16
N LEU A 202 -6.56 -4.22 -6.24
CA LEU A 202 -5.53 -3.20 -6.17
C LEU A 202 -4.19 -3.85 -5.85
N ILE A 203 -3.13 -3.55 -6.59
CA ILE A 203 -1.75 -3.84 -6.21
C ILE A 203 -1.04 -2.52 -5.93
N VAL A 204 -0.49 -2.39 -4.73
CA VAL A 204 0.25 -1.23 -4.26
C VAL A 204 1.62 -1.66 -3.76
N GLY A 205 2.62 -0.79 -3.83
CA GLY A 205 3.93 -1.13 -3.27
C GLY A 205 5.11 -0.51 -3.99
N ASP A 206 6.29 -0.93 -3.56
CA ASP A 206 7.57 -0.61 -4.19
C ASP A 206 7.90 -1.68 -5.23
N PHE A 207 7.78 -1.35 -6.51
CA PHE A 207 8.09 -2.26 -7.61
C PHE A 207 9.57 -2.28 -7.96
N ASN A 208 10.38 -1.39 -7.38
CA ASN A 208 11.79 -1.20 -7.75
C ASN A 208 12.01 -1.01 -9.28
N HIS A 209 10.96 -0.57 -9.99
CA HIS A 209 10.89 -0.50 -11.44
C HIS A 209 9.93 0.62 -11.85
N ASN A 210 10.28 1.38 -12.89
CA ASN A 210 9.38 2.41 -13.43
C ASN A 210 8.40 1.78 -14.44
N LEU A 211 7.25 1.32 -13.95
CA LEU A 211 6.21 0.70 -14.78
C LEU A 211 5.57 1.68 -15.77
N ALA A 212 5.70 2.99 -15.53
CA ALA A 212 5.15 4.02 -16.41
C ALA A 212 6.02 4.30 -17.64
N TYR A 213 7.22 3.70 -17.72
CA TYR A 213 8.07 3.82 -18.91
C TYR A 213 7.36 3.23 -20.15
N GLN A 214 7.48 3.92 -21.29
CA GLN A 214 6.80 3.49 -22.50
C GLN A 214 7.36 2.15 -22.97
N GLY A 215 6.47 1.16 -23.14
CA GLY A 215 6.87 -0.20 -23.53
C GLY A 215 7.63 -0.95 -22.43
N ASP A 216 7.44 -0.57 -21.15
CA ASP A 216 8.06 -1.26 -20.03
C ASP A 216 7.75 -2.77 -20.04
N TRP A 217 8.80 -3.58 -19.93
CA TRP A 217 8.70 -5.03 -20.07
C TRP A 217 8.05 -5.67 -18.85
N LEU A 218 8.25 -5.12 -17.65
CA LEU A 218 7.65 -5.66 -16.44
C LEU A 218 6.16 -5.34 -16.40
N TRP A 219 5.76 -4.14 -16.81
CA TRP A 219 4.35 -3.80 -16.99
C TRP A 219 3.64 -4.74 -17.99
N GLN A 220 4.29 -5.05 -19.11
CA GLN A 220 3.77 -6.03 -20.08
C GLN A 220 3.63 -7.43 -19.49
N GLU A 221 4.64 -7.90 -18.75
CA GLU A 221 4.62 -9.21 -18.06
C GLU A 221 3.46 -9.28 -17.05
N ILE A 222 3.31 -8.27 -16.20
CA ILE A 222 2.23 -8.22 -15.18
C ILE A 222 0.84 -8.24 -15.85
N GLY A 223 0.68 -7.53 -16.97
CA GLY A 223 -0.60 -7.41 -17.68
C GLY A 223 -0.91 -8.51 -18.71
N ALA A 224 0.01 -9.43 -18.98
CA ALA A 224 -0.10 -10.38 -20.08
C ALA A 224 -1.31 -11.32 -19.96
N GLY A 225 -2.05 -11.55 -21.05
CA GLY A 225 -3.12 -12.56 -21.09
C GLY A 225 -4.36 -12.27 -20.25
N LEU A 226 -4.45 -11.10 -19.59
CA LEU A 226 -5.64 -10.72 -18.83
C LEU A 226 -6.82 -10.40 -19.75
N PRO A 227 -8.06 -10.77 -19.38
CA PRO A 227 -9.25 -10.52 -20.20
C PRO A 227 -9.53 -9.02 -20.40
N GLN A 228 -9.13 -8.20 -19.42
CA GLN A 228 -9.14 -6.75 -19.51
C GLN A 228 -7.82 -6.22 -18.95
N ALA A 229 -7.26 -5.19 -19.60
CA ALA A 229 -5.99 -4.62 -19.18
C ALA A 229 -6.13 -3.88 -17.83
N PRO A 230 -5.30 -4.17 -16.82
CA PRO A 230 -5.31 -3.44 -15.57
C PRO A 230 -4.93 -1.97 -15.77
N GLN A 231 -5.39 -1.11 -14.88
CA GLN A 231 -5.04 0.32 -14.90
C GLN A 231 -3.77 0.56 -14.10
N LEU A 232 -2.71 1.09 -14.71
CA LEU A 232 -1.60 1.70 -13.97
C LEU A 232 -1.99 3.12 -13.58
N THR A 233 -2.68 3.28 -12.45
CA THR A 233 -3.25 4.58 -12.02
C THR A 233 -2.16 5.62 -11.74
N THR A 234 -0.96 5.18 -11.34
CA THR A 234 0.22 6.06 -11.14
C THR A 234 0.94 6.45 -12.43
N ARG A 235 0.45 6.07 -13.62
CA ARG A 235 1.16 6.29 -14.90
C ARG A 235 1.55 7.75 -15.14
N GLN A 236 0.71 8.68 -14.72
CA GLN A 236 0.93 10.12 -14.88
C GLN A 236 1.33 10.82 -13.56
N THR A 237 1.53 10.06 -12.48
CA THR A 237 1.98 10.62 -11.20
C THR A 237 3.44 11.01 -11.29
N ARG A 238 3.74 12.27 -10.96
CA ARG A 238 5.10 12.81 -10.99
C ARG A 238 5.91 12.37 -9.77
N ALA A 239 7.20 12.15 -9.97
CA ALA A 239 8.16 11.95 -8.88
C ALA A 239 8.63 13.33 -8.36
N GLU A 240 7.98 13.80 -7.30
CA GLU A 240 8.21 15.12 -6.69
C GLU A 240 8.99 15.04 -5.37
N CYS A 241 9.12 13.84 -4.82
CA CYS A 241 9.80 13.58 -3.56
C CYS A 241 11.26 14.01 -3.59
N LYS A 242 11.61 14.87 -2.63
CA LYS A 242 12.99 15.22 -2.32
C LYS A 242 13.41 14.47 -1.07
N VAL A 243 14.43 13.64 -1.20
CA VAL A 243 14.99 12.81 -0.12
C VAL A 243 16.42 13.20 0.15
N ARG A 244 17.00 12.72 1.25
CA ARG A 244 18.41 12.98 1.55
C ARG A 244 19.29 12.27 0.53
N SER A 245 20.24 12.99 -0.05
CA SER A 245 21.21 12.37 -0.96
C SER A 245 22.11 11.39 -0.18
N ARG A 246 22.20 10.15 -0.66
CA ARG A 246 23.08 9.12 -0.10
C ARG A 246 24.56 9.51 -0.19
N ASN A 247 24.95 10.26 -1.24
CA ASN A 247 26.34 10.63 -1.49
C ASN A 247 26.73 11.97 -0.85
N GLN A 248 25.74 12.85 -0.58
CA GLN A 248 25.95 14.18 -0.04
C GLN A 248 24.85 14.44 1.00
N THR A 249 25.05 14.00 2.24
CA THR A 249 24.00 13.93 3.28
C THR A 249 23.43 15.28 3.70
N ASN A 250 24.08 16.39 3.34
CA ASN A 250 23.61 17.76 3.52
C ASN A 250 22.83 18.31 2.32
N LYS A 251 22.54 17.48 1.30
CA LYS A 251 21.77 17.87 0.11
C LYS A 251 20.57 16.97 -0.11
N LEU A 252 19.64 17.51 -0.89
CA LEU A 252 18.47 16.81 -1.36
C LEU A 252 18.73 16.14 -2.70
N HIS A 253 18.06 15.02 -2.93
CA HIS A 253 18.01 14.30 -4.19
C HIS A 253 16.53 14.10 -4.58
N GLN A 254 16.24 14.21 -5.88
CA GLN A 254 14.92 13.92 -6.42
C GLN A 254 15.08 12.95 -7.59
N PHE A 255 14.37 11.83 -7.52
CA PHE A 255 14.32 10.86 -8.60
C PHE A 255 13.47 11.39 -9.76
N ARG A 256 13.77 10.93 -10.97
CA ARG A 256 13.08 11.38 -12.19
C ARG A 256 11.79 10.62 -12.48
N SER A 257 11.60 9.48 -11.82
CA SER A 257 10.47 8.58 -12.05
C SER A 257 10.09 7.88 -10.75
N LEU A 258 8.83 7.48 -10.66
CA LEU A 258 8.35 6.63 -9.58
C LEU A 258 8.79 5.18 -9.78
N ILE A 259 8.95 4.49 -8.67
CA ILE A 259 9.04 3.03 -8.58
C ILE A 259 7.98 2.45 -7.62
N ASP A 260 7.37 3.31 -6.80
CA ASP A 260 6.17 3.01 -6.03
C ASP A 260 4.93 3.22 -6.92
N HIS A 261 4.14 2.17 -7.11
CA HIS A 261 3.03 2.18 -8.07
C HIS A 261 1.72 1.68 -7.48
N VAL A 262 0.63 2.06 -8.14
CA VAL A 262 -0.73 1.60 -7.87
C VAL A 262 -1.34 1.05 -9.15
N ILE A 263 -1.64 -0.24 -9.16
CA ILE A 263 -2.30 -0.97 -10.24
C ILE A 263 -3.71 -1.32 -9.79
N ALA A 264 -4.73 -1.04 -10.59
CA ALA A 264 -6.13 -1.26 -10.23
C ALA A 264 -6.86 -2.09 -11.29
N SER A 265 -7.92 -2.76 -10.87
CA SER A 265 -8.86 -3.39 -11.79
C SER A 265 -9.65 -2.34 -12.59
N PRO A 266 -10.10 -2.65 -13.82
CA PRO A 266 -10.73 -1.68 -14.71
C PRO A 266 -12.04 -1.07 -14.19
N ASP A 267 -12.75 -1.78 -13.31
CA ASP A 267 -14.01 -1.39 -12.70
C ASP A 267 -13.85 -0.31 -11.61
N LEU A 268 -12.64 -0.08 -11.10
CA LEU A 268 -12.40 0.88 -10.03
C LEU A 268 -12.21 2.29 -10.58
N ALA A 269 -12.95 3.24 -10.02
CA ALA A 269 -12.73 4.67 -10.20
C ALA A 269 -11.67 5.15 -9.20
N LEU A 270 -10.44 5.30 -9.69
CA LEU A 270 -9.31 5.82 -8.93
C LEU A 270 -8.75 7.05 -9.66
N PRO A 271 -9.06 8.27 -9.18
CA PRO A 271 -8.34 9.46 -9.61
C PRO A 271 -6.82 9.25 -9.48
N GLN A 272 -6.05 9.98 -10.29
CA GLN A 272 -4.60 9.85 -10.31
C GLN A 272 -4.00 9.94 -8.89
N PRO A 273 -3.31 8.89 -8.40
CA PRO A 273 -2.67 8.91 -7.10
C PRO A 273 -1.62 10.03 -7.02
N GLN A 274 -1.41 10.54 -5.81
CA GLN A 274 -0.49 11.64 -5.55
C GLN A 274 0.68 11.16 -4.69
N GLN A 275 1.87 11.69 -4.94
CA GLN A 275 2.99 11.50 -4.03
C GLN A 275 2.89 12.51 -2.89
N ILE A 276 2.85 12.04 -1.65
CA ILE A 276 2.80 12.91 -0.47
C ILE A 276 4.23 13.16 -0.01
N THR A 277 4.74 14.37 -0.25
CA THR A 277 6.16 14.68 -0.12
C THR A 277 6.55 15.12 1.29
N PHE A 278 7.82 14.89 1.65
CA PHE A 278 8.40 15.47 2.85
C PHE A 278 8.62 16.97 2.68
N ASP A 279 8.60 17.68 3.82
CA ASP A 279 9.08 19.05 3.87
C ASP A 279 10.62 19.05 3.78
N PRO A 280 11.24 19.70 2.78
CA PRO A 280 12.69 19.60 2.54
C PRO A 280 13.61 19.92 3.73
N PRO A 281 13.33 20.92 4.60
CA PRO A 281 14.11 21.13 5.81
C PRO A 281 14.09 19.92 6.75
N LEU A 282 12.94 19.27 6.93
CA LEU A 282 12.82 18.06 7.77
C LEU A 282 13.67 16.90 7.22
N VAL A 283 13.80 16.79 5.90
CA VAL A 283 14.66 15.78 5.24
C VAL A 283 16.13 15.99 5.57
N LEU A 284 16.57 17.24 5.76
CA LEU A 284 17.95 17.58 6.11
C LEU A 284 18.19 17.49 7.63
N THR A 285 17.17 17.73 8.45
CA THR A 285 17.24 17.64 9.92
C THR A 285 17.13 16.21 10.42
N TYR A 286 16.17 15.43 9.92
CA TYR A 286 15.83 14.09 10.41
C TYR A 286 16.17 12.99 9.41
N LYS A 287 16.30 11.76 9.90
CA LYS A 287 16.44 10.55 9.10
C LYS A 287 15.06 9.97 8.75
N LEU A 288 14.44 10.56 7.74
CA LEU A 288 13.18 10.07 7.16
C LEU A 288 13.42 8.84 6.26
N SER A 289 12.41 8.42 5.49
CA SER A 289 12.58 7.40 4.45
C SER A 289 13.17 8.02 3.19
N ASP A 290 13.90 7.23 2.41
CA ASP A 290 14.32 7.58 1.05
C ASP A 290 13.23 7.35 -0.02
N HIS A 291 12.01 7.03 0.42
CA HIS A 291 10.78 7.06 -0.37
C HIS A 291 9.74 7.99 0.26
N CYS A 292 9.00 8.72 -0.58
CA CYS A 292 7.76 9.38 -0.18
C CYS A 292 6.57 8.48 -0.51
N PRO A 293 5.53 8.46 0.33
CA PRO A 293 4.36 7.65 0.10
C PRO A 293 3.56 8.08 -1.15
N VAL A 294 2.93 7.10 -1.79
CA VAL A 294 1.95 7.32 -2.86
C VAL A 294 0.56 7.07 -2.29
N ARG A 295 -0.33 8.06 -2.41
CA ARG A 295 -1.69 8.06 -1.87
C ARG A 295 -2.72 7.99 -2.99
N ALA A 296 -3.55 6.96 -2.95
CA ALA A 296 -4.69 6.75 -3.84
C ALA A 296 -6.01 6.92 -3.07
N VAL A 297 -7.03 7.45 -3.74
CA VAL A 297 -8.36 7.66 -3.16
C VAL A 297 -9.35 6.89 -4.00
N LEU A 298 -9.89 5.80 -3.45
CA LEU A 298 -10.97 5.08 -4.09
C LEU A 298 -12.25 5.90 -3.96
N THR A 299 -12.70 6.44 -5.09
CA THR A 299 -13.96 7.19 -5.16
C THR A 299 -15.11 6.22 -5.36
N ARG A 300 -16.21 6.47 -4.67
CA ARG A 300 -17.46 5.71 -4.79
C ARG A 300 -18.47 6.44 -5.65
#